data_AF-A0A138ZXZ4-F1
#
_entry.id   AF-A0A138ZXZ4-F1
#
_cell.length_a   1.000
_cell.length_b   1.000
_cell.length_c   1.000
_cell.angle_alpha   90.00
_cell.angle_beta   90.00
_cell.angle_gamma   90.00
#
_symmetry.space_group_name_H-M   'P 1'
#
loop_
_entity.id
_entity.type
_entity.pdbx_description
1 polymer ?
#
loop_
_entity_poly.entity_id
_entity_poly.type
_entity_poly.pdbx_seq_one_letter_code
_entity_poly.pdbx_strand_id
1 'polypeptide(L)' 'MADILAGQKHFEGIDDTDETYHVDAILGYKGDGANRKYLVLWEGWPPSAATWEPRLNSSSNK' A
#
# COMPACT_ATOMS: atom_id res chain seq x y z
N MET A 1 -47.24 20.49 -8.02
CA MET A 1 -46.45 19.91 -9.11
C MET A 1 -45.29 19.18 -8.47
N ALA A 2 -45.34 17.85 -8.44
CA ALA A 2 -44.25 17.00 -7.97
C ALA A 2 -43.12 17.01 -9.00
N ASP A 3 -41.85 17.04 -8.57
CA ASP A 3 -40.75 16.32 -9.23
C ASP A 3 -39.45 16.28 -8.38
N ILE A 4 -39.06 15.04 -8.04
CA ILE A 4 -37.71 14.47 -7.82
C ILE A 4 -36.84 15.01 -6.66
N LEU A 5 -36.84 14.35 -5.49
CA LEU A 5 -36.04 13.17 -5.08
C LEU A 5 -34.51 13.37 -5.03
N ALA A 6 -34.01 13.29 -3.79
CA ALA A 6 -32.87 12.47 -3.36
C ALA A 6 -31.60 12.49 -4.22
N GLY A 7 -30.55 13.15 -3.69
CA GLY A 7 -29.24 13.02 -4.30
C GLY A 7 -28.05 13.61 -3.54
N GLN A 8 -28.14 13.89 -2.24
CA GLN A 8 -26.93 13.97 -1.42
C GLN A 8 -26.42 12.54 -1.22
N LYS A 9 -25.69 12.02 -2.21
CA LYS A 9 -24.75 10.91 -1.99
C LYS A 9 -23.38 11.45 -2.36
N HIS A 10 -22.81 12.15 -1.39
CA HIS A 10 -21.38 12.40 -1.35
C HIS A 10 -20.71 11.02 -1.35
N PHE A 11 -20.28 10.55 -2.52
CA PHE A 11 -19.49 9.34 -2.65
C PHE A 11 -18.05 9.73 -2.28
N GLU A 12 -17.82 9.98 -1.00
CA GLU A 12 -16.48 9.93 -0.41
C GLU A 12 -16.19 8.47 -0.09
N GLY A 13 -15.79 7.74 -1.12
CA GLY A 13 -15.23 6.40 -1.00
C GLY A 13 -13.82 6.39 -1.55
N ILE A 14 -12.98 7.33 -1.11
CA ILE A 14 -11.53 7.12 -1.19
C ILE A 14 -11.18 6.43 0.13
N ASP A 15 -11.28 5.10 0.12
CA ASP A 15 -10.63 4.27 1.12
C ASP A 15 -9.12 4.34 0.82
N ASP A 16 -8.50 5.45 1.23
CA ASP A 16 -7.04 5.59 1.31
C ASP A 16 -6.57 4.78 2.52
N THR A 17 -6.85 3.47 2.51
CA THR A 17 -6.27 2.59 3.51
C THR A 17 -4.85 2.35 3.04
N ASP A 18 -3.97 3.29 3.38
CA ASP A 18 -2.52 3.08 3.41
C ASP A 18 -2.23 2.02 4.49
N GLU A 19 -2.47 0.76 4.14
CA GLU A 19 -2.26 -0.38 5.01
C GLU A 19 -0.77 -0.46 5.36
N THR A 20 -0.40 0.05 6.53
CA THR A 20 0.95 -0.08 7.06
C THR A 20 1.11 -1.47 7.65
N TYR A 21 2.03 -2.26 7.09
CA TYR A 21 2.33 -3.60 7.58
C TYR A 21 3.61 -3.61 8.41
N HIS A 22 3.65 -4.45 9.45
CA HIS A 22 4.83 -4.67 10.28
C HIS A 22 5.85 -5.56 9.55
N VAL A 23 7.10 -5.08 9.48
CA VAL A 23 8.22 -5.79 8.87
C VAL A 23 9.02 -6.50 9.95
N ASP A 24 9.27 -7.79 9.76
CA ASP A 24 10.14 -8.60 10.62
C ASP A 24 11.61 -8.39 10.24
N ALA A 25 11.96 -8.60 8.96
CA ALA A 25 13.34 -8.52 8.48
C ALA A 25 13.43 -8.20 6.98
N ILE A 26 14.60 -7.72 6.54
CA ILE A 26 14.95 -7.59 5.12
C ILE A 26 15.87 -8.75 4.74
N LEU A 27 15.37 -9.66 3.90
CA LEU A 27 16.09 -10.89 3.52
C LEU A 27 17.09 -10.66 2.38
N GLY A 28 16.92 -9.60 1.61
CA GLY A 28 17.80 -9.29 0.48
C GLY A 28 17.46 -8.01 -0.24
N TYR A 29 18.28 -7.67 -1.23
CA TYR A 29 18.06 -6.54 -2.13
C TYR A 29 18.44 -6.92 -3.56
N LYS A 30 17.81 -6.28 -4.53
CA LYS A 30 18.15 -6.42 -5.95
C LYS A 30 17.99 -5.09 -6.69
N GLY A 31 18.74 -4.93 -7.78
CA GLY A 31 18.76 -3.70 -8.56
C GLY A 31 19.64 -2.60 -7.96
N ASP A 32 19.76 -1.52 -8.71
CA ASP A 32 20.63 -0.39 -8.43
C ASP A 32 19.87 0.95 -8.41
N GLY A 33 20.49 1.95 -7.77
CA GLY A 33 19.97 3.31 -7.70
C GLY A 33 18.52 3.40 -7.21
N ALA A 34 17.69 4.07 -8.01
CA ALA A 34 16.27 4.31 -7.75
C ALA A 34 15.39 3.07 -7.95
N ASN A 35 15.85 2.08 -8.71
CA ASN A 35 15.10 0.84 -8.98
C ASN A 35 15.39 -0.26 -7.97
N ARG A 36 16.18 0.02 -6.92
CA ARG A 36 16.49 -0.98 -5.90
C ARG A 36 15.22 -1.42 -5.17
N LYS A 37 15.03 -2.73 -5.10
CA LYS A 37 13.98 -3.40 -4.33
C LYS A 37 14.57 -4.20 -3.18
N TYR A 38 13.78 -4.42 -2.15
CA TYR A 38 14.11 -5.14 -0.93
C TYR A 38 13.15 -6.29 -0.75
N LEU A 39 13.66 -7.47 -0.42
CA LEU A 39 12.82 -8.61 -0.08
C LEU A 39 12.43 -8.47 1.39
N VAL A 40 11.20 -8.02 1.62
CA VAL A 40 10.63 -7.73 2.93
C VAL A 40 9.95 -8.98 3.48
N LEU A 41 10.38 -9.42 4.66
CA LEU A 41 9.67 -10.43 5.45
C LEU A 41 8.67 -9.75 6.36
N TRP A 42 7.42 -10.16 6.27
CA TRP A 42 6.31 -9.62 7.06
C TRP A 42 6.20 -10.33 8.41
N GLU A 43 5.90 -9.57 9.46
CA GLU A 43 5.76 -10.11 10.81
C GLU A 43 4.67 -11.19 10.88
N GLY A 44 5.02 -12.36 11.42
CA GLY A 44 4.10 -13.50 11.52
C GLY A 44 3.93 -14.31 10.22
N TRP A 45 4.60 -13.94 9.12
CA TRP A 45 4.54 -14.67 7.84
C TRP A 45 5.81 -15.50 7.59
N PRO A 46 5.69 -16.64 6.88
CA PRO A 46 6.85 -17.44 6.52
C PRO A 46 7.75 -16.70 5.50
N PRO A 47 9.05 -17.02 5.43
CA PRO A 47 9.97 -16.44 4.45
C PRO A 47 9.51 -16.56 2.99
N SER A 48 8.74 -17.61 2.67
CA SER A 48 8.16 -17.83 1.35
C SER A 48 7.11 -16.77 0.95
N ALA A 49 6.54 -16.05 1.92
CA ALA A 49 5.58 -14.98 1.71
C ALA A 49 6.25 -13.59 1.64
N ALA A 50 7.58 -13.51 1.71
CA ALA A 50 8.30 -12.26 1.58
C ALA A 50 8.11 -11.65 0.18
N THR A 51 7.92 -10.32 0.11
CA THR A 51 7.65 -9.60 -1.14
C THR A 51 8.76 -8.60 -1.48
N TRP A 52 8.88 -8.24 -2.77
CA TRP A 52 9.92 -7.33 -3.25
C TRP A 52 9.41 -5.89 -3.29
N GLU A 53 9.65 -5.13 -2.23
CA GLU A 53 9.20 -3.74 -2.09
C GLU A 53 10.23 -2.72 -2.59
N PRO A 54 9.82 -1.61 -3.22
CA PRO A 54 10.72 -0.54 -3.63
C PRO A 54 11.31 0.21 -2.42
N ARG A 55 12.44 0.92 -2.64
CA ARG A 55 13.08 1.75 -1.61
C ARG A 55 12.17 2.84 -1.03
N LEU A 56 11.28 3.39 -1.85
CA LEU A 56 10.24 4.31 -1.42
C LEU A 56 8.90 3.59 -1.55
N ASN A 57 8.39 3.07 -0.44
CA ASN A 57 6.95 3.05 -0.24
C ASN A 57 6.56 4.45 0.24
N SER A 58 6.64 5.45 -0.65
CA SER A 58 6.19 6.81 -0.32
C SER A 58 4.70 6.88 -0.54
N SER A 59 3.95 6.34 0.40
CA SER A 59 2.54 6.62 0.57
C SER A 59 2.37 8.08 0.99
N SER A 60 2.55 9.02 0.06
CA SER A 60 2.07 10.40 0.21
C SER A 60 2.29 11.23 -1.05
N ASN A 61 1.15 11.53 -1.67
CA ASN A 61 0.69 12.87 -2.00
C ASN A 61 1.09 13.47 -3.36
N LYS A 62 0.16 13.39 -4.30
CA LYS A 62 -0.30 14.57 -5.03
C LYS A 62 -1.77 14.47 -5.40
#